data_AF-A0AAU4N877-F1
#
_entry.id   AF-A0AAU4N877-F1
#
_cell.length_a   1.000
_cell.length_b   1.000
_cell.length_c   1.000
_cell.angle_alpha   90.00
_cell.angle_beta   90.00
_cell.angle_gamma   90.00
#
_symmetry.space_group_name_H-M   'P 1'
#
loop_
_entity.id
_entity.type
_entity.pdbx_description
1 polymer ?
#
loop_
_entity_poly.entity_id
_entity_poly.type
_entity_poly.pdbx_seq_one_letter_code
_entity_poly.pdbx_strand_id
1 'polypeptide(L)'
;MPRQWLLTQGNRDLRRHGISTWTLPAWVVQLPSGRHMNVCPSAGVCAKLCFARFGTYRIPSVRAAHLRNLMLTLNDQLPRFEERMTAELQHRRYQGGSVRIHDAGDFHSRPYLETWLRIMRTAPGVSFYCYTKEVTLFQECVESSPPANFAWCYSLGGREDRYVDRATMRHADVFPDEESITEAGYSSQTACDLLCVQGPPRVGIPANNIPRLKKAQGRASFGTLQETRDNRTRRPSPAPARPVELDNILAGH
;
A
#
# COMPACT_ATOMS: atom_id res chain seq x y z
N MET A 1 25.38 13.52 -20.39
CA MET A 1 24.35 13.65 -19.34
C MET A 1 24.55 12.53 -18.32
N PRO A 2 24.63 12.81 -17.00
CA PRO A 2 24.71 11.73 -16.01
C PRO A 2 23.47 10.82 -16.11
N ARG A 3 23.68 9.51 -16.00
CA ARG A 3 22.62 8.50 -16.10
C ARG A 3 21.65 8.70 -14.93
N GLN A 4 20.40 9.08 -15.22
CA GLN A 4 19.38 9.31 -14.20
C GLN A 4 18.68 8.00 -13.84
N TRP A 5 19.08 7.42 -12.71
CA TRP A 5 18.45 6.24 -12.11
C TRP A 5 17.01 6.55 -11.65
N LEU A 6 16.09 5.66 -11.98
CA LEU A 6 14.70 5.63 -11.55
C LEU A 6 14.56 5.07 -10.14
N LEU A 7 15.30 4.01 -9.83
CA LEU A 7 15.31 3.41 -8.50
C LEU A 7 16.23 4.20 -7.56
N THR A 8 15.80 4.30 -6.30
CA THR A 8 16.56 4.94 -5.23
C THR A 8 16.96 3.92 -4.17
N GLN A 9 17.87 4.25 -3.25
CA GLN A 9 18.27 3.32 -2.17
C GLN A 9 17.40 3.45 -0.91
N GLY A 10 16.20 4.04 -1.02
CA GLY A 10 15.26 4.17 0.09
C GLY A 10 15.84 4.89 1.31
N ASN A 11 15.48 4.43 2.51
CA ASN A 11 16.06 4.90 3.77
C ASN A 11 17.36 4.14 4.12
N ARG A 12 17.98 4.49 5.26
CA ARG A 12 19.23 3.86 5.71
C ARG A 12 19.10 2.35 5.89
N ASP A 13 17.96 1.87 6.37
CA ASP A 13 17.72 0.47 6.66
C ASP A 13 17.61 -0.33 5.36
N LEU A 14 16.82 0.14 4.40
CA LEU A 14 16.72 -0.46 3.07
C LEU A 14 18.08 -0.54 2.38
N ARG A 15 18.88 0.54 2.46
CA ARG A 15 20.24 0.57 1.91
C ARG A 15 21.16 -0.47 2.53
N ARG A 16 21.05 -0.72 3.85
CA ARG A 16 21.86 -1.73 4.57
C ARG A 16 21.64 -3.14 4.03
N HIS A 17 20.44 -3.42 3.56
CA HIS A 17 20.05 -4.73 3.02
C HIS A 17 20.12 -4.80 1.48
N GLY A 18 20.72 -3.80 0.82
CA GLY A 18 20.83 -3.78 -0.64
C GLY A 18 19.49 -3.63 -1.36
N ILE A 19 18.49 -3.05 -0.69
CA ILE A 19 17.15 -2.87 -1.22
C ILE A 19 17.08 -1.53 -1.95
N SER A 20 16.77 -1.59 -3.24
CA SER A 20 16.38 -0.42 -4.04
C SER A 20 14.87 -0.22 -4.01
N THR A 21 14.39 0.98 -4.27
CA THR A 21 12.99 1.33 -4.08
C THR A 21 12.46 2.12 -5.27
N TRP A 22 11.29 1.70 -5.77
CA TRP A 22 10.46 2.49 -6.64
C TRP A 22 9.39 3.23 -5.82
N THR A 23 9.41 4.56 -5.86
CA THR A 23 8.56 5.38 -4.98
C THR A 23 7.41 6.01 -5.74
N LEU A 24 6.23 6.07 -5.11
CA LEU A 24 5.05 6.82 -5.58
C LEU A 24 4.52 7.71 -4.45
N PRO A 25 3.72 8.74 -4.76
CA PRO A 25 3.07 9.50 -3.70
C PRO A 25 1.90 8.70 -3.13
N ALA A 26 1.59 8.91 -1.85
CA ALA A 26 0.48 8.22 -1.21
C ALA A 26 -0.88 8.86 -1.53
N TRP A 27 -1.89 8.00 -1.74
CA TRP A 27 -3.30 8.33 -1.78
C TRP A 27 -3.68 9.30 -2.92
N VAL A 28 -4.60 10.24 -2.68
CA VAL A 28 -5.08 11.17 -3.69
C VAL A 28 -4.13 12.35 -3.81
N VAL A 29 -3.63 12.59 -5.03
CA VAL A 29 -2.76 13.72 -5.37
C VAL A 29 -3.31 14.54 -6.53
N GLN A 30 -2.91 15.80 -6.59
CA GLN A 30 -3.14 16.66 -7.74
C GLN A 30 -1.99 16.52 -8.73
N LEU A 31 -2.30 16.20 -9.98
CA LEU A 31 -1.37 16.14 -11.10
C LEU A 31 -1.02 17.56 -11.59
N PRO A 32 0.06 17.74 -12.38
CA PRO A 32 0.38 19.03 -12.99
C PRO A 32 -0.74 19.62 -13.85
N SER A 33 -1.60 18.77 -14.43
CA SER A 33 -2.79 19.20 -15.18
C SER A 33 -3.92 19.76 -14.30
N GLY A 34 -3.77 19.75 -12.97
CA GLY A 34 -4.81 20.14 -12.01
C GLY A 34 -5.78 19.01 -11.65
N ARG A 35 -5.79 17.88 -12.40
CA ARG A 35 -6.64 16.72 -12.14
C ARG A 35 -6.21 16.00 -10.86
N HIS A 36 -7.17 15.52 -10.07
CA HIS A 36 -6.91 14.63 -8.94
C HIS A 36 -6.82 13.17 -9.41
N MET A 37 -5.86 12.43 -8.85
CA MET A 37 -5.67 11.01 -9.13
C MET A 37 -5.53 10.25 -7.82
N ASN A 38 -6.24 9.13 -7.71
CA ASN A 38 -6.08 8.20 -6.59
C ASN A 38 -4.97 7.20 -6.88
N VAL A 39 -3.86 7.31 -6.13
CA VAL A 39 -2.69 6.42 -6.25
C VAL A 39 -2.79 5.19 -5.33
N CYS A 40 -3.81 5.16 -4.45
CA CYS A 40 -4.11 4.00 -3.60
C CYS A 40 -5.62 3.66 -3.72
N PRO A 41 -6.06 3.04 -4.82
CA PRO A 41 -7.47 2.70 -5.06
C PRO A 41 -8.16 2.00 -3.88
N SER A 42 -7.49 1.01 -3.30
CA SER A 42 -7.99 0.18 -2.20
C SER A 42 -7.68 0.73 -0.82
N ALA A 43 -7.32 2.02 -0.69
CA ALA A 43 -7.08 2.64 0.60
C ALA A 43 -8.34 2.69 1.49
N GLY A 44 -8.25 2.06 2.66
CA GLY A 44 -9.27 1.98 3.69
C GLY A 44 -9.03 3.00 4.82
N VAL A 45 -8.93 2.52 6.06
CA VAL A 45 -8.53 3.32 7.24
C VAL A 45 -7.12 3.89 7.07
N CYS A 46 -6.26 3.20 6.31
CA CYS A 46 -4.90 3.65 6.04
C CYS A 46 -4.85 5.04 5.38
N ALA A 47 -5.87 5.46 4.64
CA ALA A 47 -5.93 6.79 4.03
C ALA A 47 -5.76 7.92 5.06
N LYS A 48 -6.29 7.74 6.27
CA LYS A 48 -6.20 8.72 7.38
C LYS A 48 -4.95 8.54 8.24
N LEU A 49 -4.32 7.37 8.20
CA LEU A 49 -3.21 6.97 9.07
C LEU A 49 -1.87 6.81 8.32
N CYS A 50 -1.82 7.12 7.02
CA CYS A 50 -0.65 6.90 6.18
C CYS A 50 0.51 7.83 6.56
N PHE A 51 1.62 7.25 7.01
CA PHE A 51 2.83 7.99 7.37
C PHE A 51 3.39 8.82 6.21
N ALA A 52 3.28 8.33 4.97
CA ALA A 52 3.79 8.96 3.76
C ALA A 52 3.02 10.23 3.34
N ARG A 53 2.01 10.63 4.13
CA ARG A 53 1.36 11.94 4.02
C ARG A 53 1.97 12.98 4.95
N PHE A 54 3.06 12.64 5.65
CA PHE A 54 3.68 13.44 6.71
C PHE A 54 5.22 13.42 6.64
N GLY A 55 5.85 14.24 7.47
CA GLY A 55 7.32 14.28 7.61
C GLY A 55 8.04 14.58 6.30
N THR A 56 9.10 13.82 6.03
CA THR A 56 9.98 13.96 4.85
C THR A 56 9.24 13.85 3.51
N TYR A 57 8.13 13.10 3.45
CA TYR A 57 7.31 12.99 2.24
C TYR A 57 6.63 14.30 1.83
N ARG A 58 6.55 15.28 2.75
CA ARG A 58 6.02 16.63 2.46
C ARG A 58 7.08 17.59 1.95
N ILE A 59 8.36 17.23 1.99
CA ILE A 59 9.44 18.09 1.48
C ILE A 59 9.21 18.29 -0.04
N PRO A 60 9.24 19.53 -0.56
CA PRO A 60 8.88 19.81 -1.95
C PRO A 60 9.66 18.99 -2.98
N SER A 61 10.96 18.81 -2.79
CA SER A 61 11.81 18.03 -3.70
C SER A 61 11.47 16.54 -3.70
N VAL A 62 11.14 15.97 -2.53
CA VAL A 62 10.70 14.58 -2.36
C VAL A 62 9.34 14.38 -3.01
N ARG A 63 8.38 15.27 -2.72
CA ARG A 63 7.05 15.25 -3.36
C ARG A 63 7.15 15.37 -4.88
N ALA A 64 8.01 16.25 -5.38
CA ALA A 64 8.25 16.41 -6.81
C ALA A 64 8.88 15.14 -7.42
N ALA A 65 9.77 14.44 -6.71
CA ALA A 65 10.33 13.17 -7.17
C ALA A 65 9.25 12.08 -7.28
N HIS A 66 8.44 11.90 -6.25
CA HIS A 66 7.33 10.95 -6.29
C HIS A 66 6.32 11.28 -7.39
N LEU A 67 6.00 12.57 -7.58
CA LEU A 67 5.10 13.00 -8.65
C LEU A 67 5.70 12.71 -10.05
N ARG A 68 7.00 12.96 -10.26
CA ARG A 68 7.66 12.59 -11.52
C ARG A 68 7.60 11.09 -11.78
N ASN A 69 7.79 10.27 -10.74
CA ASN A 69 7.65 8.82 -10.87
C ASN A 69 6.22 8.41 -11.21
N LEU A 70 5.21 8.98 -10.52
CA LEU A 70 3.81 8.74 -10.84
C LEU A 70 3.48 9.07 -12.31
N MET A 71 3.97 10.20 -12.82
CA MET A 71 3.76 10.60 -14.21
C MET A 71 4.29 9.56 -15.22
N LEU A 72 5.39 8.87 -14.91
CA LEU A 72 5.91 7.79 -15.75
C LEU A 72 5.00 6.56 -15.79
N THR A 73 4.16 6.38 -14.77
CA THR A 73 3.27 5.22 -14.65
C THR A 73 1.89 5.44 -15.27
N LEU A 74 1.67 6.61 -15.88
CA LEU A 74 0.43 6.92 -16.60
C LEU A 74 0.46 6.32 -18.00
N ASN A 75 -0.71 5.97 -18.54
CA ASN A 75 -0.83 5.16 -19.76
C ASN A 75 0.01 5.67 -20.94
N ASP A 76 0.11 6.98 -21.14
CA ASP A 76 0.90 7.59 -22.22
C ASP A 76 2.42 7.45 -22.02
N GLN A 77 2.89 7.30 -20.78
CA GLN A 77 4.30 7.14 -20.43
C GLN A 77 4.69 5.69 -20.11
N LEU A 78 3.74 4.76 -19.98
CA LEU A 78 4.03 3.37 -19.61
C LEU A 78 5.08 2.68 -20.51
N PRO A 79 5.04 2.81 -21.86
CA PRO A 79 6.09 2.22 -22.70
C PRO A 79 7.48 2.77 -22.38
N ARG A 80 7.59 4.07 -22.14
CA ARG A 80 8.85 4.73 -21.77
C ARG A 80 9.31 4.31 -20.37
N PHE A 81 8.37 4.11 -19.45
CA PHE A 81 8.68 3.59 -18.12
C PHE A 81 9.24 2.16 -18.20
N GLU A 82 8.60 1.29 -18.97
CA GLU A 82 9.03 -0.09 -19.20
C GLU A 82 10.43 -0.15 -19.79
N GLU A 83 10.69 0.62 -20.85
CA GLU A 83 12.00 0.71 -21.51
C GLU A 83 13.08 1.14 -20.53
N ARG A 84 12.86 2.26 -19.82
CA ARG A 84 13.85 2.83 -18.91
C ARG A 84 14.13 1.94 -17.71
N MET A 85 13.10 1.38 -17.09
CA MET A 85 13.25 0.51 -15.93
C MET A 85 13.94 -0.80 -16.33
N THR A 86 13.57 -1.39 -17.47
CA THR A 86 14.22 -2.60 -18.00
C THR A 86 15.71 -2.34 -18.25
N ALA A 87 16.06 -1.25 -18.94
CA ALA A 87 17.44 -0.89 -19.23
C ALA A 87 18.26 -0.59 -17.97
N GLU A 88 17.62 -0.01 -16.94
CA GLU A 88 18.23 0.25 -15.65
C GLU A 88 18.58 -1.04 -14.90
N LEU A 89 17.65 -2.00 -14.86
CA LEU A 89 17.78 -3.26 -14.12
C LEU A 89 18.88 -4.19 -14.68
N GLN A 90 19.30 -4.01 -15.94
CA GLN A 90 20.45 -4.73 -16.50
C GLN A 90 21.79 -4.32 -15.87
N HIS A 91 21.84 -3.22 -15.12
CA HIS A 91 23.08 -2.78 -14.50
C HIS A 91 23.50 -3.72 -13.35
N ARG A 92 24.80 -4.05 -13.29
CA ARG A 92 25.40 -4.95 -12.27
C ARG A 92 25.05 -4.61 -10.81
N ARG A 93 24.69 -3.36 -10.53
CA ARG A 93 24.33 -2.89 -9.18
C ARG A 93 23.05 -3.51 -8.63
N TYR A 94 22.19 -4.05 -9.49
CA TYR A 94 20.92 -4.66 -9.11
C TYR A 94 21.01 -6.18 -9.06
N GLN A 95 22.05 -6.78 -9.64
CA GLN A 95 22.21 -8.23 -9.70
C GLN A 95 22.48 -8.80 -8.30
N GLY A 96 21.69 -9.80 -7.90
CA GLY A 96 21.65 -10.33 -6.53
C GLY A 96 20.99 -9.40 -5.51
N GLY A 97 20.45 -8.24 -5.95
CA GLY A 97 19.78 -7.27 -5.11
C GLY A 97 18.26 -7.43 -5.09
N SER A 98 17.61 -6.62 -4.26
CA SER A 98 16.15 -6.57 -4.15
C SER A 98 15.59 -5.20 -4.53
N VAL A 99 14.41 -5.18 -5.13
CA VAL A 99 13.64 -3.98 -5.44
C VAL A 99 12.31 -4.04 -4.70
N ARG A 100 12.14 -3.12 -3.75
CA ARG A 100 10.85 -2.81 -3.16
C ARG A 100 10.04 -1.95 -4.12
N ILE A 101 8.93 -2.48 -4.58
CA ILE A 101 7.95 -1.72 -5.36
C ILE A 101 7.01 -1.05 -4.37
N HIS A 102 7.03 0.29 -4.37
CA HIS A 102 6.28 1.20 -3.52
C HIS A 102 6.77 1.24 -2.05
N ASP A 103 7.34 2.37 -1.66
CA ASP A 103 7.43 2.79 -0.25
C ASP A 103 6.14 3.47 0.24
N ALA A 104 5.42 4.06 -0.72
CA ALA A 104 4.13 4.70 -0.62
C ALA A 104 3.42 4.60 -1.98
N GLY A 105 2.11 4.87 -2.01
CA GLY A 105 1.29 4.57 -3.18
C GLY A 105 0.94 3.08 -3.26
N ASP A 106 0.24 2.69 -4.32
CA ASP A 106 -0.04 1.29 -4.65
C ASP A 106 -0.18 1.13 -6.18
N PHE A 107 -0.50 -0.07 -6.67
CA PHE A 107 -0.82 -0.34 -8.06
C PHE A 107 -2.14 0.32 -8.47
N HIS A 108 -2.06 1.56 -8.95
CA HIS A 108 -3.23 2.39 -9.27
C HIS A 108 -4.01 1.97 -10.51
N SER A 109 -3.47 1.08 -11.34
CA SER A 109 -4.15 0.57 -12.54
C SER A 109 -3.61 -0.80 -12.97
N ARG A 110 -4.46 -1.59 -13.64
CA ARG A 110 -4.09 -2.86 -14.27
C ARG A 110 -2.93 -2.73 -15.27
N PRO A 111 -2.95 -1.78 -16.24
CA PRO A 111 -1.83 -1.61 -17.16
C PRO A 111 -0.50 -1.32 -16.45
N TYR A 112 -0.53 -0.59 -15.34
CA TYR A 112 0.67 -0.31 -14.55
C TYR A 112 1.22 -1.57 -13.86
N LEU A 113 0.36 -2.38 -13.24
CA LEU A 113 0.78 -3.67 -12.68
C LEU A 113 1.34 -4.60 -13.76
N GLU A 114 0.62 -4.78 -14.87
CA GLU A 114 1.05 -5.64 -15.97
C GLU A 114 2.41 -5.20 -16.55
N THR A 115 2.67 -3.90 -16.58
CA THR A 115 3.98 -3.34 -16.97
C THR A 115 5.09 -3.76 -16.02
N TRP A 116 4.85 -3.72 -14.71
CA TRP A 116 5.79 -4.26 -13.73
C TRP A 116 6.04 -5.76 -13.92
N LEU A 117 5.01 -6.56 -14.20
CA LEU A 117 5.17 -8.00 -14.44
C LEU A 117 6.04 -8.29 -15.66
N ARG A 118 5.95 -7.48 -16.73
CA ARG A 118 6.86 -7.58 -17.88
C ARG A 118 8.29 -7.21 -17.52
N ILE A 119 8.49 -6.09 -16.80
CA ILE A 119 9.80 -5.64 -16.33
C ILE A 119 10.49 -6.72 -15.46
N MET A 120 9.75 -7.33 -14.53
CA MET A 120 10.32 -8.35 -13.63
C MET A 120 10.88 -9.54 -14.42
N ARG A 121 10.16 -9.99 -15.45
CA ARG A 121 10.55 -11.13 -16.29
C ARG A 121 11.83 -10.88 -17.10
N THR A 122 12.20 -9.62 -17.36
CA THR A 122 13.45 -9.27 -18.07
C THR A 122 14.66 -9.13 -17.14
N ALA A 123 14.47 -9.26 -15.82
CA ALA A 123 15.50 -9.05 -14.81
C ALA A 123 15.59 -10.24 -13.83
N PRO A 124 15.87 -11.48 -14.30
CA PRO A 124 15.85 -12.68 -13.45
C PRO A 124 16.87 -12.66 -12.31
N GLY A 125 17.96 -11.89 -12.43
CA GLY A 125 18.96 -11.71 -11.38
C GLY A 125 18.58 -10.71 -10.29
N VAL A 126 17.38 -10.12 -10.34
CA VAL A 126 16.87 -9.14 -9.37
C VAL A 126 15.61 -9.69 -8.71
N SER A 127 15.53 -9.63 -7.38
CA SER A 127 14.32 -9.99 -6.64
C SER A 127 13.41 -8.76 -6.49
N PHE A 128 12.11 -8.93 -6.69
CA PHE A 128 11.12 -7.87 -6.52
C PHE A 128 10.16 -8.24 -5.40
N TYR A 129 9.77 -7.24 -4.61
CA TYR A 129 8.71 -7.43 -3.64
C TYR A 129 7.88 -6.17 -3.38
N CYS A 130 6.65 -6.36 -2.91
CA CYS A 130 5.79 -5.25 -2.50
C CYS A 130 4.87 -5.62 -1.34
N TYR A 131 4.42 -4.58 -0.64
CA TYR A 131 3.18 -4.62 0.12
C TYR A 131 2.08 -4.04 -0.76
N THR A 132 0.91 -4.68 -0.81
CA THR A 132 -0.22 -4.20 -1.62
C THR A 132 -1.55 -4.35 -0.90
N LYS A 133 -2.48 -3.43 -1.16
CA LYS A 133 -3.89 -3.51 -0.76
C LYS A 133 -4.82 -3.88 -1.93
N GLU A 134 -4.28 -4.03 -3.13
CA GLU A 134 -5.02 -4.37 -4.35
C GLU A 134 -5.12 -5.89 -4.49
N VAL A 135 -5.91 -6.51 -3.62
CA VAL A 135 -6.07 -7.98 -3.50
C VAL A 135 -6.72 -8.54 -4.76
N THR A 136 -7.84 -7.96 -5.19
CA THR A 136 -8.59 -8.42 -6.36
C THR A 136 -7.72 -8.34 -7.62
N LEU A 137 -6.99 -7.23 -7.76
CA LEU A 137 -6.12 -7.03 -8.92
C LEU A 137 -4.98 -8.07 -8.98
N PHE A 138 -4.40 -8.45 -7.83
CA PHE A 138 -3.36 -9.47 -7.77
C PHE A 138 -3.90 -10.87 -8.04
N GLN A 139 -5.07 -11.22 -7.50
CA GLN A 139 -5.75 -12.48 -7.81
C GLN A 139 -5.98 -12.62 -9.32
N GLU A 140 -6.41 -11.55 -9.99
CA GLU A 140 -6.69 -11.56 -11.42
C GLU A 140 -5.43 -11.56 -12.31
N CYS A 141 -4.34 -10.90 -11.90
CA CYS A 141 -3.20 -10.62 -12.78
C CYS A 141 -1.92 -11.37 -12.43
N VAL A 142 -1.76 -11.80 -11.18
CA VAL A 142 -0.47 -12.24 -10.63
C VAL A 142 -0.53 -13.68 -10.18
N GLU A 143 -1.51 -14.05 -9.35
CA GLU A 143 -1.49 -15.32 -8.60
C GLU A 143 -1.40 -16.57 -9.50
N SER A 144 -2.03 -16.53 -10.67
CA SER A 144 -2.04 -17.66 -11.61
C SER A 144 -0.71 -17.84 -12.37
N SER A 145 0.10 -16.79 -12.49
CA SER A 145 1.36 -16.84 -13.24
C SER A 145 2.35 -15.75 -12.77
N PRO A 146 2.83 -15.84 -11.52
CA PRO A 146 3.75 -14.85 -10.98
C PRO A 146 5.13 -14.96 -11.66
N PRO A 147 5.82 -13.84 -11.95
CA PRO A 147 7.24 -13.89 -12.27
C PRO A 147 8.01 -14.60 -11.15
N ALA A 148 8.94 -15.50 -11.51
CA ALA A 148 9.68 -16.33 -10.54
C ALA A 148 10.51 -15.52 -9.52
N ASN A 149 10.81 -14.27 -9.85
CA ASN A 149 11.56 -13.32 -9.02
C ASN A 149 10.66 -12.28 -8.34
N PHE A 150 9.35 -12.51 -8.25
CA PHE A 150 8.41 -11.60 -7.61
C PHE A 150 7.69 -12.27 -6.44
N ALA A 151 7.72 -11.61 -5.28
CA ALA A 151 6.96 -11.98 -4.09
C ALA A 151 6.13 -10.80 -3.59
N TRP A 152 5.02 -11.04 -2.92
CA TRP A 152 4.19 -9.96 -2.38
C TRP A 152 3.62 -10.33 -1.01
N CYS A 153 3.21 -9.30 -0.28
CA CYS A 153 2.51 -9.43 0.98
C CYS A 153 1.26 -8.55 0.94
N TYR A 154 0.08 -9.14 1.13
CA TYR A 154 -1.14 -8.35 1.27
C TYR A 154 -1.06 -7.52 2.56
N SER A 155 -1.45 -6.25 2.52
CA SER A 155 -1.35 -5.35 3.67
C SER A 155 -2.73 -4.94 4.14
N LEU A 156 -3.10 -5.31 5.37
CA LEU A 156 -4.39 -4.98 5.97
C LEU A 156 -4.55 -3.47 6.21
N GLY A 157 -5.79 -3.03 6.44
CA GLY A 157 -6.19 -1.64 6.55
C GLY A 157 -6.76 -1.04 5.25
N GLY A 158 -7.08 -1.90 4.27
CA GLY A 158 -7.62 -1.57 2.94
C GLY A 158 -9.09 -1.92 2.78
N ARG A 159 -9.70 -1.49 1.67
CA ARG A 159 -11.13 -1.78 1.37
C ARG A 159 -11.37 -3.26 1.02
N GLU A 160 -10.30 -3.96 0.70
CA GLU A 160 -10.28 -5.33 0.19
C GLU A 160 -9.83 -6.35 1.25
N ASP A 161 -9.67 -5.95 2.52
CA ASP A 161 -9.24 -6.85 3.61
C ASP A 161 -10.10 -8.12 3.72
N ARG A 162 -11.37 -8.06 3.30
CA ARG A 162 -12.30 -9.20 3.27
C ARG A 162 -11.90 -10.31 2.29
N TYR A 163 -11.06 -10.03 1.31
CA TYR A 163 -10.57 -10.99 0.31
C TYR A 163 -9.24 -11.62 0.73
N VAL A 164 -8.65 -11.17 1.84
CA VAL A 164 -7.43 -11.75 2.41
C VAL A 164 -7.82 -12.85 3.39
N ASP A 165 -7.62 -14.11 3.00
CA ASP A 165 -7.75 -15.23 3.93
C ASP A 165 -6.56 -15.23 4.90
N ARG A 166 -6.79 -14.75 6.13
CA ARG A 166 -5.75 -14.62 7.17
C ARG A 166 -5.21 -15.98 7.67
N ALA A 167 -5.85 -17.10 7.32
CA ALA A 167 -5.36 -18.43 7.66
C ALA A 167 -4.33 -18.95 6.65
N THR A 168 -4.50 -18.64 5.36
CA THR A 168 -3.71 -19.25 4.28
C THR A 168 -2.84 -18.24 3.54
N MET A 169 -3.26 -16.98 3.45
CA MET A 169 -2.53 -15.94 2.72
C MET A 169 -1.56 -15.21 3.63
N ARG A 170 -0.34 -15.01 3.12
CA ARG A 170 0.65 -14.11 3.72
C ARG A 170 0.11 -12.68 3.77
N HIS A 171 0.17 -12.06 4.94
CA HIS A 171 -0.31 -10.70 5.11
C HIS A 171 0.48 -9.94 6.17
N ALA A 172 0.47 -8.62 6.02
CA ALA A 172 1.04 -7.66 6.93
C ALA A 172 -0.07 -6.83 7.57
N ASP A 173 0.11 -6.50 8.85
CA ASP A 173 -0.73 -5.53 9.55
C ASP A 173 0.14 -4.51 10.29
N VAL A 174 -0.41 -3.32 10.52
CA VAL A 174 0.28 -2.20 11.17
C VAL A 174 -0.22 -2.07 12.59
N PHE A 175 0.67 -2.31 13.55
CA PHE A 175 0.39 -2.31 14.98
C PHE A 175 0.91 -1.04 15.67
N PRO A 176 0.39 -0.65 16.84
CA PRO A 176 0.87 0.53 17.55
C PRO A 176 2.35 0.47 17.98
N ASP A 177 2.85 -0.74 18.25
CA ASP A 177 4.18 -1.06 18.77
C ASP A 177 4.51 -2.57 18.63
N GLU A 178 5.74 -2.94 19.00
CA GLU A 178 6.27 -4.32 18.95
C GLU A 178 5.60 -5.28 19.95
N GLU A 179 5.16 -4.75 21.10
CA GLU A 179 4.43 -5.53 22.10
C GLU A 179 3.10 -6.03 21.51
N SER A 180 2.33 -5.12 20.91
CA SER A 180 1.08 -5.44 20.23
C SER A 180 1.26 -6.44 19.06
N ILE A 181 2.41 -6.41 18.36
CA ILE A 181 2.73 -7.40 17.31
C ILE A 181 2.85 -8.80 17.92
N THR A 182 3.59 -8.89 19.02
CA THR A 182 3.87 -10.15 19.71
C THR A 182 2.60 -10.74 20.30
N GLU A 183 1.80 -9.93 20.99
CA GLU A 183 0.51 -10.32 21.57
C GLU A 183 -0.47 -10.86 20.51
N ALA A 184 -0.46 -10.29 19.31
CA ALA A 184 -1.30 -10.73 18.20
C ALA A 184 -0.78 -11.99 17.48
N GLY A 185 0.39 -12.51 17.86
CA GLY A 185 1.02 -13.67 17.21
C GLY A 185 1.58 -13.37 15.82
N TYR A 186 1.96 -12.11 15.55
CA TYR A 186 2.62 -11.69 14.31
C TYR A 186 4.14 -11.66 14.51
N SER A 187 4.89 -11.75 13.41
CA SER A 187 6.35 -11.63 13.40
C SER A 187 6.77 -10.26 12.89
N SER A 188 7.53 -9.51 13.70
CA SER A 188 7.96 -8.16 13.35
C SER A 188 8.93 -8.15 12.17
N GLN A 189 8.75 -7.20 11.23
CA GLN A 189 9.69 -6.98 10.12
C GLN A 189 10.83 -6.00 10.44
N THR A 190 10.86 -5.39 11.63
CA THR A 190 11.78 -4.27 11.96
C THR A 190 13.25 -4.55 11.67
N ALA A 191 13.71 -5.79 11.83
CA ALA A 191 15.10 -6.16 11.58
C ALA A 191 15.50 -6.09 10.09
N CYS A 192 14.56 -6.31 9.17
CA CYS A 192 14.77 -6.27 7.73
C CYS A 192 13.43 -6.27 7.00
N ASP A 193 13.20 -5.29 6.11
CA ASP A 193 11.94 -5.17 5.35
C ASP A 193 11.65 -6.38 4.44
N LEU A 194 12.67 -7.17 4.08
CA LEU A 194 12.50 -8.43 3.35
C LEU A 194 11.77 -9.52 4.15
N LEU A 195 11.71 -9.40 5.48
CA LEU A 195 10.93 -10.32 6.32
C LEU A 195 9.46 -10.33 5.94
N CYS A 196 8.96 -9.31 5.23
CA CYS A 196 7.61 -9.31 4.71
C CYS A 196 7.32 -10.49 3.77
N VAL A 197 8.32 -10.94 3.00
CA VAL A 197 8.19 -12.05 2.04
C VAL A 197 9.08 -13.25 2.38
N GLN A 198 10.12 -13.06 3.19
CA GLN A 198 11.07 -14.11 3.59
C GLN A 198 10.82 -14.67 5.00
N GLY A 199 10.12 -13.93 5.86
CA GLY A 199 9.81 -14.34 7.23
C GLY A 199 8.51 -15.15 7.34
N PRO A 200 8.00 -15.39 8.55
CA PRO A 200 6.69 -16.00 8.77
C PRO A 200 5.56 -15.27 8.03
N PRO A 201 4.45 -15.95 7.68
CA PRO A 201 3.41 -15.38 6.81
C PRO A 201 2.58 -14.26 7.45
N ARG A 202 2.59 -14.12 8.78
CA ARG A 202 1.92 -13.05 9.52
C ARG A 202 2.93 -11.98 9.93
N VAL A 203 2.94 -10.88 9.19
CA VAL A 203 3.99 -9.85 9.29
C VAL A 203 3.49 -8.64 10.09
N GLY A 204 4.14 -8.34 11.20
CA GLY A 204 3.86 -7.16 12.02
C GLY A 204 4.72 -5.98 11.59
N ILE A 205 4.09 -4.82 11.38
CA ILE A 205 4.79 -3.56 11.12
C ILE A 205 4.46 -2.60 12.27
N PRO A 206 5.46 -2.12 13.05
CA PRO A 206 5.18 -1.10 14.05
C PRO A 206 4.87 0.23 13.37
N ALA A 207 3.85 0.93 13.87
CA ALA A 207 3.46 2.23 13.34
C ALA A 207 4.59 3.25 13.51
N ASN A 208 4.86 4.01 12.45
CA ASN A 208 5.85 5.08 12.49
C ASN A 208 5.55 6.05 13.64
N ASN A 209 6.62 6.53 14.29
CA ASN A 209 6.52 7.39 15.46
C ASN A 209 6.08 8.82 15.12
N ILE A 210 4.81 8.96 14.72
CA ILE A 210 4.15 10.22 14.42
C ILE A 210 3.03 10.38 15.46
N PRO A 211 3.22 11.23 16.50
CA PRO A 211 2.35 11.25 17.69
C PRO A 211 0.86 11.35 17.39
N ARG A 212 0.47 12.23 16.45
CA ARG A 212 -0.93 12.37 16.04
C ARG A 212 -1.53 11.12 15.40
N LEU A 213 -0.71 10.35 14.68
CA LEU A 213 -1.18 9.12 14.02
C LEU A 213 -1.26 7.98 15.01
N LYS A 214 -0.28 7.85 15.91
CA LYS A 214 -0.35 6.90 17.03
C LYS A 214 -1.59 7.17 17.88
N LYS A 215 -1.86 8.44 18.21
CA LYS A 215 -3.07 8.84 18.92
C LYS A 215 -4.35 8.49 18.15
N ALA A 216 -4.37 8.71 16.83
CA ALA A 216 -5.54 8.42 15.99
C ALA A 216 -5.76 6.91 15.77
N GLN A 217 -4.69 6.11 15.70
CA GLN A 217 -4.73 4.66 15.61
C GLN A 217 -5.19 4.02 16.93
N GLY A 218 -4.72 4.56 18.07
CA GLY A 218 -5.00 3.98 19.38
C GLY A 218 -4.26 2.65 19.57
N ARG A 219 -4.94 1.67 20.17
CA ARG A 219 -4.39 0.34 20.47
C ARG A 219 -4.67 -0.72 19.40
N ALA A 220 -5.43 -0.38 18.37
CA ALA A 220 -5.84 -1.33 17.34
C ALA A 220 -4.81 -1.41 16.22
N SER A 221 -4.71 -2.58 15.57
CA SER A 221 -4.03 -2.69 14.29
C SER A 221 -4.85 -2.05 13.18
N PHE A 222 -4.24 -1.81 12.02
CA PHE A 222 -4.95 -1.28 10.86
C PHE A 222 -6.04 -2.24 10.38
N GLY A 223 -5.78 -3.55 10.38
CA GLY A 223 -6.77 -4.58 10.05
C GLY A 223 -7.97 -4.53 11.00
N THR A 224 -7.75 -4.44 12.32
CA THR A 224 -8.84 -4.31 13.30
C THR A 224 -9.65 -3.02 13.11
N LEU A 225 -8.99 -1.90 12.83
CA LEU A 225 -9.66 -0.63 12.56
C LEU A 225 -10.53 -0.69 11.30
N GLN A 226 -10.02 -1.36 10.26
CA GLN A 226 -10.73 -1.53 9.00
C GLN A 226 -11.94 -2.45 9.15
N GLU A 227 -11.78 -3.59 9.82
CA GLU A 227 -12.86 -4.51 10.13
C GLU A 227 -13.96 -3.83 10.95
N THR A 228 -13.59 -3.03 11.95
CA THR A 228 -14.53 -2.22 12.74
C THR A 228 -15.31 -1.23 11.86
N ARG A 229 -14.61 -0.57 10.93
CA ARG A 229 -15.25 0.37 9.98
C ARG A 229 -16.24 -0.36 9.07
N ASP A 230 -15.85 -1.49 8.49
CA ASP A 230 -16.70 -2.23 7.54
C ASP A 230 -17.94 -2.79 8.23
N ASN A 231 -17.80 -3.30 9.46
CA ASN A 231 -18.90 -3.78 10.27
C ASN A 231 -19.89 -2.67 10.64
N ARG A 232 -19.43 -1.42 10.85
CA ARG A 232 -20.32 -0.27 11.06
C ARG A 232 -21.11 0.09 9.81
N THR A 233 -20.49 0.03 8.64
CA THR A 233 -21.17 0.36 7.36
C THR A 233 -22.18 -0.70 6.92
N ARG A 234 -22.06 -1.95 7.40
CA ARG A 234 -22.97 -3.05 7.11
C ARG A 234 -24.23 -3.09 7.99
N ARG A 235 -24.27 -2.31 9.09
CA ARG A 235 -25.48 -2.25 9.94
C ARG A 235 -26.61 -1.54 9.18
N PRO A 236 -27.82 -2.12 9.08
CA PRO A 236 -28.96 -1.42 8.50
C PRO A 236 -29.25 -0.14 9.31
N SER A 237 -29.64 0.94 8.64
CA SER A 237 -30.12 2.15 9.30
C SER A 237 -31.24 1.79 10.29
N PRO A 238 -31.33 2.46 11.46
CA PRO A 238 -32.50 2.31 12.31
C PRO A 238 -33.75 2.59 11.46
N ALA A 239 -34.77 1.75 11.60
CA ALA A 239 -36.05 1.93 10.92
C ALA A 239 -36.55 3.36 11.15
N PRO A 240 -37.15 4.03 10.15
CA PRO A 240 -37.73 5.35 10.36
C PRO A 240 -38.73 5.25 11.53
N ALA A 241 -38.67 6.23 12.44
CA ALA A 241 -39.61 6.31 13.55
C ALA A 241 -41.04 6.23 13.00
N ARG A 242 -41.88 5.38 13.61
CA ARG A 242 -43.30 5.30 13.26
C ARG A 242 -43.90 6.72 13.30
N PRO A 243 -44.72 7.12 12.32
CA PRO A 243 -45.41 8.39 12.39
C PRO A 243 -46.23 8.43 13.67
N VAL A 244 -46.15 9.55 14.39
CA VAL A 244 -47.02 9.84 15.53
C VAL A 244 -48.44 9.96 14.95
N GLU A 245 -49.33 9.02 15.29
CA GLU A 245 -50.76 9.18 15.04
C GLU A 245 -51.23 10.38 15.86
N LEU A 246 -51.55 11.48 15.16
CA LEU A 246 -52.32 12.59 15.72
C LEU A 246 -53.78 12.12 15.79
N ASP A 247 -54.11 11.41 16.87
CA ASP A 247 -55.50 11.09 17.19
C ASP A 247 -56.26 12.38 17.55
N ASN A 248 -57.18 12.73 16.66
CA ASN A 248 -58.45 13.42 16.87
C ASN A 248 -58.65 14.15 18.21
N ILE A 249 -58.46 15.47 18.20
CA ILE A 249 -59.23 16.38 19.07
C ILE A 249 -60.46 16.83 18.28
N LEU A 250 -61.54 16.06 18.39
CA LEU A 250 -62.90 16.54 18.17
C LEU A 250 -63.83 15.77 19.12
N ALA A 251 -64.01 16.29 20.33
CA ALA A 251 -65.19 16.04 21.14
C ALA A 251 -65.35 17.11 22.25
N GLY A 252 -66.45 17.85 22.19
CA GLY A 252 -67.16 18.32 23.39
C GLY A 252 -67.00 19.79 23.80
N HIS A 253 -67.80 20.68 23.20
CA HIS A 253 -68.93 21.41 23.82
C HIS A 253 -69.23 22.73 23.12
#